data_AF-A0A673L1N3-F1
#
_entry.id   AF-A0A673L1N3-F1
#
_cell.length_a   1.000
_cell.length_b   1.000
_cell.length_c   1.000
_cell.angle_alpha   90.00
_cell.angle_beta   90.00
_cell.angle_gamma   90.00
#
_symmetry.space_group_name_H-M   'P 1'
#
loop_
_entity.id
_entity.type
_entity.pdbx_description
1 polymer ?
#
loop_
_entity_poly.entity_id
_entity_poly.type
_entity_poly.pdbx_seq_one_letter_code
_entity_poly.pdbx_strand_id
1 'polypeptide(L)'
;VKTCLVRLKLCFSLFVFLSSGKHSLRYFYAGVSGVIDFPEFTAVGLVDDEQFMYFDSNIKKAVPKTEWIRQNEGADYWDRQTQPLIGSHQTFKNNIQHADMECHCALGVLSLGSLGSLIVHA
;
A
#
# COMPACT_ATOMS: atom_id res chain seq x y z
N VAL A 1 -22.22 -63.16 -8.63
CA VAL A 1 -20.75 -63.06 -8.45
C VAL A 1 -20.39 -61.57 -8.41
N LYS A 2 -19.97 -61.08 -7.23
CA LYS A 2 -19.22 -59.82 -6.95
C LYS A 2 -20.01 -58.50 -7.07
N THR A 3 -20.61 -58.00 -5.96
CA THR A 3 -20.10 -56.95 -5.00
C THR A 3 -20.22 -55.50 -5.51
N CYS A 4 -21.13 -54.68 -4.95
CA CYS A 4 -20.95 -53.75 -3.80
C CYS A 4 -20.26 -52.41 -4.22
N LEU A 5 -20.99 -51.27 -4.22
CA LEU A 5 -20.91 -50.16 -3.21
C LEU A 5 -19.50 -49.52 -3.20
N VAL A 6 -19.26 -48.23 -3.43
CA VAL A 6 -19.60 -46.99 -2.67
C VAL A 6 -18.96 -45.83 -3.52
N ARG A 7 -19.44 -44.60 -3.72
CA ARG A 7 -19.51 -43.46 -2.79
C ARG A 7 -20.10 -42.22 -3.48
N LEU A 8 -21.11 -41.66 -2.81
CA LEU A 8 -21.43 -40.24 -2.80
C LEU A 8 -20.16 -39.43 -2.47
N LYS A 9 -19.78 -38.48 -3.33
CA LYS A 9 -18.92 -37.36 -2.96
C LYS A 9 -19.52 -36.07 -3.53
N LEU A 10 -20.43 -35.48 -2.76
CA LEU A 10 -20.43 -34.01 -2.63
C LEU A 10 -19.11 -33.66 -1.94
N CYS A 11 -18.24 -32.89 -2.57
CA CYS A 11 -17.33 -32.00 -1.84
C CYS A 11 -16.71 -31.01 -2.81
N PHE A 12 -17.03 -29.73 -2.60
CA PHE A 12 -16.32 -28.53 -3.00
C PHE A 12 -15.78 -28.54 -4.45
N SER A 13 -16.41 -27.75 -5.32
CA SER A 13 -15.65 -27.19 -6.45
C SER A 13 -14.38 -26.60 -5.84
N LEU A 14 -13.28 -27.30 -6.04
CA LEU A 14 -11.97 -26.90 -5.63
C LEU A 14 -11.64 -25.74 -6.56
N PHE A 15 -12.11 -24.55 -6.20
CA PHE A 15 -11.59 -23.32 -6.75
C PHE A 15 -10.19 -23.17 -6.15
N VAL A 16 -9.22 -23.95 -6.65
CA VAL A 16 -7.82 -23.59 -6.41
C VAL A 16 -7.62 -22.31 -7.21
N PHE A 17 -7.73 -21.16 -6.55
CA PHE A 17 -7.03 -19.99 -7.04
C PHE A 17 -5.54 -20.30 -6.89
N LEU A 18 -4.95 -20.93 -7.91
CA LEU A 18 -3.50 -20.98 -8.06
C LEU A 18 -3.05 -19.58 -8.46
N SER A 19 -3.06 -18.63 -7.52
CA SER A 19 -2.39 -17.35 -7.72
C SER A 19 -0.89 -17.56 -7.54
N SER A 20 -0.19 -17.82 -8.63
CA SER A 20 1.27 -17.63 -8.71
C SER A 20 1.57 -16.20 -9.15
N GLY A 21 0.87 -15.23 -8.56
CA GLY A 21 1.15 -13.81 -8.74
C GLY A 21 2.44 -13.44 -8.02
N LYS A 22 3.31 -12.67 -8.68
CA LYS A 22 4.38 -11.96 -7.96
C LYS A 22 3.72 -10.78 -7.26
N HIS A 23 3.75 -10.77 -5.93
CA HIS A 23 3.27 -9.62 -5.17
C HIS A 23 4.20 -8.42 -5.35
N SER A 24 3.65 -7.22 -5.45
CA SER A 24 4.39 -5.97 -5.58
C SER A 24 3.89 -4.92 -4.59
N LEU A 25 4.82 -4.18 -3.96
CA LEU A 25 4.55 -3.05 -3.10
C LEU A 25 5.22 -1.82 -3.69
N ARG A 26 4.47 -0.73 -3.92
CA ARG A 26 4.98 0.52 -4.50
C ARG A 26 4.52 1.73 -3.70
N TYR A 27 5.39 2.72 -3.61
CA TYR A 27 5.09 4.01 -3.00
C TYR A 27 5.29 5.11 -4.03
N PHE A 28 4.34 6.03 -4.11
CA PHE A 28 4.39 7.20 -4.97
C PHE A 28 4.39 8.44 -4.09
N TYR A 29 5.38 9.31 -4.31
CA TYR A 29 5.48 10.58 -3.63
C TYR A 29 5.31 11.69 -4.66
N ALA A 30 4.41 12.61 -4.38
CA ALA A 30 4.24 13.79 -5.18
C ALA A 30 4.18 14.99 -4.26
N GLY A 31 4.76 16.10 -4.69
CA GLY A 31 4.55 17.36 -4.01
C GLY A 31 4.54 18.49 -5.02
N VAL A 32 3.85 19.56 -4.63
CA VAL A 32 3.54 20.71 -5.47
C VAL A 32 3.68 21.95 -4.61
N SER A 33 4.16 23.05 -5.19
CA SER A 33 4.27 24.34 -4.51
C SER A 33 3.39 25.37 -5.19
N GLY A 34 2.77 26.27 -4.42
CA GLY A 34 1.99 27.39 -4.95
C GLY A 34 0.59 27.06 -5.47
N VAL A 35 0.06 25.85 -5.23
CA VAL A 35 -1.31 25.47 -5.59
C VAL A 35 -2.17 25.44 -4.32
N ILE A 36 -3.18 26.31 -4.25
CA ILE A 36 -3.98 26.53 -3.03
C ILE A 36 -4.91 25.35 -2.71
N ASP A 37 -5.41 24.66 -3.74
CA ASP A 37 -6.41 23.58 -3.59
C ASP A 37 -5.81 22.17 -3.63
N PHE A 38 -4.48 22.04 -3.67
CA PHE A 38 -3.80 20.75 -3.71
C PHE A 38 -2.82 20.62 -2.53
N PRO A 39 -2.74 19.46 -1.85
CA PRO A 39 -1.76 19.28 -0.78
C PRO A 39 -0.34 19.46 -1.30
N GLU A 40 0.48 20.22 -0.57
CA GLU A 40 1.90 20.45 -0.91
C GLU A 40 2.70 19.14 -1.04
N PHE A 41 2.29 18.09 -0.32
CA PHE A 41 2.89 16.77 -0.40
C PHE A 41 1.84 15.67 -0.23
N THR A 42 1.99 14.61 -1.01
CA THR A 42 1.13 13.42 -0.97
C THR A 42 2.00 12.16 -1.08
N ALA A 43 1.57 11.10 -0.40
CA ALA A 43 2.14 9.77 -0.54
C ALA A 43 1.02 8.72 -0.73
N VAL A 44 1.22 7.83 -1.69
CA VAL A 44 0.28 6.75 -2.04
C VAL A 44 1.03 5.43 -2.00
N GLY A 45 0.48 4.44 -1.30
CA GLY A 45 1.02 3.08 -1.31
C GLY A 45 0.08 2.13 -2.05
N LEU A 46 0.65 1.29 -2.92
CA LEU A 46 -0.05 0.25 -3.68
C LEU A 46 0.49 -1.14 -3.31
N VAL A 47 -0.40 -2.09 -3.06
CA VAL A 47 -0.11 -3.53 -3.05
C VAL A 47 -0.80 -4.13 -4.26
N ASP A 48 -0.06 -4.77 -5.16
CA ASP A 48 -0.61 -5.40 -6.38
C ASP A 48 -1.48 -4.46 -7.22
N ASP A 49 -0.98 -3.25 -7.43
CA ASP A 49 -1.69 -2.15 -8.12
C ASP A 49 -2.92 -1.60 -7.38
N GLU A 50 -3.30 -2.15 -6.23
CA GLU A 50 -4.40 -1.66 -5.39
C GLU A 50 -3.91 -0.69 -4.31
N GLN A 51 -4.55 0.47 -4.22
CA GLN A 51 -4.19 1.48 -3.21
C GLN A 51 -4.61 1.06 -1.82
N PHE A 52 -3.64 0.79 -0.94
CA PHE A 52 -3.90 0.43 0.46
C PHE A 52 -3.71 1.59 1.43
N MET A 53 -2.95 2.63 1.06
CA MET A 53 -2.70 3.78 1.93
C MET A 53 -2.65 5.13 1.20
N TYR A 54 -2.95 6.17 1.96
CA TYR A 54 -2.86 7.56 1.52
C TYR A 54 -2.33 8.46 2.64
N PHE A 55 -1.51 9.43 2.28
CA PHE A 55 -1.10 10.53 3.13
C PHE A 55 -1.12 11.81 2.33
N ASP A 56 -1.51 12.91 2.96
CA ASP A 56 -1.33 14.25 2.42
C ASP A 56 -0.89 15.24 3.52
N SER A 57 -0.29 16.35 3.09
CA SER A 57 0.24 17.40 3.96
C SER A 57 -0.82 18.21 4.71
N ASN A 58 -2.09 18.10 4.34
CA ASN A 58 -3.20 18.80 5.01
C ASN A 58 -3.70 17.99 6.21
N ILE A 59 -3.93 16.69 6.02
CA ILE A 59 -4.35 15.75 7.07
C ILE A 59 -3.17 15.33 7.95
N LYS A 60 -1.96 15.25 7.37
CA LYS A 60 -0.71 14.83 8.03
C LYS A 60 -0.84 13.49 8.74
N LYS A 61 -1.60 12.56 8.15
CA LYS A 61 -1.81 11.22 8.68
C LYS A 61 -1.80 10.19 7.57
N ALA A 62 -1.15 9.06 7.82
CA ALA A 62 -1.27 7.88 6.97
C ALA A 62 -2.61 7.20 7.24
N VAL A 63 -3.44 7.06 6.20
CA VAL A 63 -4.80 6.55 6.30
C VAL A 63 -4.93 5.27 5.46
N PRO A 64 -5.47 4.18 6.03
CA PRO A 64 -5.81 2.99 5.27
C PRO A 64 -6.91 3.29 4.24
N LYS A 65 -6.78 2.74 3.04
CA LYS A 65 -7.74 2.94 1.93
C LYS A 65 -8.53 1.69 1.56
N THR A 66 -8.13 0.53 2.09
CA THR A 66 -8.82 -0.75 1.89
C THR A 66 -9.27 -1.34 3.22
N GLU A 67 -10.30 -2.18 3.17
CA GLU A 67 -10.87 -2.79 4.37
C GLU A 67 -9.91 -3.80 5.00
N TRP A 68 -9.21 -4.58 4.17
CA TRP A 68 -8.31 -5.63 4.64
C TRP A 68 -7.19 -5.07 5.52
N ILE A 69 -6.54 -3.96 5.14
CA ILE A 69 -5.46 -3.40 5.96
C ILE A 69 -6.00 -2.71 7.22
N ARG A 70 -7.21 -2.14 7.14
CA ARG A 70 -7.86 -1.50 8.30
C ARG A 70 -8.22 -2.50 9.39
N GLN A 71 -8.58 -3.73 9.01
CA GLN A 71 -8.92 -4.81 9.95
C GLN A 71 -7.69 -5.52 10.51
N ASN A 72 -6.59 -5.57 9.75
CA ASN A 72 -5.37 -6.27 10.17
C ASN A 72 -4.41 -5.38 10.97
N GLU A 73 -4.38 -4.07 10.73
CA GLU A 73 -3.43 -3.15 11.37
C GLU A 73 -4.09 -2.18 12.36
N GLY A 74 -3.42 -1.98 13.50
CA GLY A 74 -3.85 -1.09 14.58
C GLY A 74 -3.50 0.38 14.36
N ALA A 75 -4.04 1.25 15.21
CA ALA A 75 -3.75 2.69 15.16
C ALA A 75 -2.26 3.01 15.37
N ASP A 76 -1.58 2.21 16.19
CA ASP A 76 -0.15 2.31 16.47
C ASP A 76 0.71 2.07 15.21
N TYR A 77 0.32 1.13 14.35
CA TYR A 77 0.97 0.92 13.05
C TYR A 77 0.88 2.19 12.19
N TRP A 78 -0.32 2.77 12.07
CA TRP A 78 -0.55 3.96 11.25
C TRP A 78 0.15 5.21 11.80
N ASP A 79 0.24 5.34 13.12
CA ASP A 79 1.01 6.41 13.75
C ASP A 79 2.50 6.27 13.44
N ARG A 80 3.03 5.03 13.43
CA ARG A 80 4.42 4.75 13.02
C ARG A 80 4.66 5.02 11.53
N GLN A 81 3.69 4.72 10.66
CA GLN A 81 3.79 5.06 9.23
C GLN A 81 3.68 6.57 8.97
N THR A 82 2.99 7.31 9.83
CA THR A 82 2.78 8.75 9.69
C THR A 82 4.07 9.54 9.91
N GLN A 83 4.88 9.18 10.90
CA GLN A 83 6.12 9.91 11.24
C GLN A 83 7.13 10.04 10.07
N PRO A 84 7.51 8.97 9.36
CA PRO A 84 8.45 9.10 8.24
C PRO A 84 7.88 9.95 7.11
N LEU A 85 6.56 9.90 6.85
CA LEU A 85 5.91 10.71 5.82
C LEU A 85 5.90 12.19 6.15
N ILE A 86 5.75 12.55 7.44
CA ILE A 86 5.96 13.92 7.91
C ILE A 86 7.41 14.35 7.65
N GLY A 87 8.38 13.48 7.94
CA GLY A 87 9.80 13.73 7.64
C GLY A 87 10.04 13.98 6.15
N SER A 88 9.51 13.11 5.28
CA SER A 88 9.60 13.26 3.83
C SER A 88 8.99 14.57 3.33
N HIS A 89 7.84 14.97 3.88
CA HIS A 89 7.24 16.25 3.58
C HIS A 89 8.16 17.43 3.96
N GLN A 90 8.80 17.41 5.14
CA GLN A 90 9.76 18.48 5.52
C GLN A 90 10.97 18.52 4.58
N THR A 91 11.54 17.36 4.25
CA THR A 91 12.63 17.27 3.28
C THR A 91 12.22 17.84 1.92
N PHE A 92 11.02 17.50 1.45
CA PHE A 92 10.48 18.01 0.19
C PHE A 92 10.35 19.54 0.21
N LYS A 93 9.78 20.09 1.29
CA LYS A 93 9.62 21.53 1.47
C LYS A 93 10.96 22.27 1.44
N ASN A 94 11.97 21.75 2.13
CA ASN A 94 13.31 22.33 2.13
C ASN A 94 13.95 22.28 0.73
N ASN A 95 13.75 21.18 0.00
CA ASN A 95 14.29 21.01 -1.35
C ASN A 95 13.64 21.96 -2.36
N ILE A 96 12.33 22.17 -2.31
CA ILE A 96 11.64 23.16 -3.17
C ILE A 96 12.05 24.60 -2.83
N GLN A 97 12.31 24.90 -1.56
CA GLN A 97 12.79 26.24 -1.19
C GLN A 97 14.21 26.54 -1.70
N HIS A 98 15.01 25.50 -1.96
CA HIS A 98 16.42 25.63 -2.35
C HIS A 98 16.68 25.33 -3.83
N ALA A 99 15.87 24.50 -4.45
CA ALA A 99 15.91 24.18 -5.86
C ALA A 99 14.66 24.76 -6.51
N ASP A 100 14.85 25.59 -7.52
CA ASP A 100 13.82 26.03 -8.47
C ASP A 100 13.41 24.81 -9.33
N MET A 101 12.85 23.79 -8.68
CA MET A 101 12.61 22.46 -9.21
C MET A 101 11.10 22.25 -9.29
N GLU A 102 10.59 22.47 -10.50
CA GLU A 102 9.28 21.99 -10.93
C GLU A 102 9.33 20.45 -10.91
N CYS A 103 9.01 19.86 -9.75
CA CYS A 103 9.20 18.44 -9.52
C CYS A 103 8.00 17.66 -10.07
N HIS A 104 8.09 17.26 -11.34
CA HIS A 104 7.21 16.27 -11.93
C HIS A 104 7.57 14.89 -11.38
N CYS A 105 6.69 14.32 -10.56
CA CYS A 105 6.61 12.91 -10.15
C CYS A 105 7.95 12.20 -9.91
N ALA A 106 8.52 12.34 -8.70
CA ALA A 106 9.59 11.45 -8.26
C ALA A 106 9.01 10.04 -7.98
N LEU A 107 9.00 9.19 -9.02
CA LEU A 107 8.66 7.77 -8.96
C LEU A 107 9.74 7.00 -8.17
N GLY A 108 9.72 7.11 -6.85
CA GLY A 108 10.53 6.30 -5.95
C GLY A 108 10.00 4.87 -5.82
N VAL A 109 10.31 3.98 -6.76
CA VAL A 109 9.98 2.55 -6.65
C VAL A 109 10.89 1.87 -5.63
N LEU A 110 10.48 1.83 -4.36
CA LEU A 110 11.07 0.92 -3.37
C LEU A 110 10.42 -0.46 -3.51
N SER A 111 10.96 -1.28 -4.42
CA SER A 111 10.62 -2.71 -4.48
C SER A 111 11.30 -3.44 -3.32
N LEU A 112 10.62 -3.56 -2.19
CA LEU A 112 11.02 -4.47 -1.11
C LEU A 112 10.71 -5.90 -1.52
N GLY A 113 11.66 -6.51 -2.25
CA GLY A 113 11.66 -7.95 -2.52
C GLY A 113 11.96 -8.71 -1.23
N SER A 114 10.96 -9.46 -0.76
CA SER A 114 11.01 -10.58 0.20
C SER A 114 12.09 -10.51 1.28
N LEU A 115 11.73 -10.02 2.47
CA LEU A 115 12.24 -10.54 3.74
C LEU A 115 11.21 -10.21 4.85
N GLY A 116 10.51 -11.24 5.32
CA GLY A 116 9.87 -11.24 6.65
C GLY A 116 8.35 -11.10 6.67
N SER A 117 7.65 -12.23 6.49
CA SER A 117 6.51 -12.64 7.31
C SER A 117 5.65 -11.53 7.95
N LEU A 118 4.75 -10.91 7.18
CA LEU A 118 3.48 -10.43 7.70
C LEU A 118 2.37 -10.98 6.82
N ILE A 119 1.90 -12.15 7.28
CA ILE A 119 0.58 -12.76 7.13
C ILE A 119 -0.35 -11.95 6.21
N VAL A 120 -0.39 -12.33 4.94
CA VAL A 120 -1.58 -12.16 4.10
C VAL A 120 -2.18 -13.55 3.95
N HIS A 121 -2.96 -13.96 4.94
CA HIS A 121 -3.89 -15.09 4.82
C HIS A 121 -5.29 -14.54 5.04
N ALA A 122 -6.03 -14.36 3.94
CA ALA A 122 -7.45 -14.66 3.80
C ALA A 122 -7.83 -14.48 2.32
#